data_AF-A0A7J2R9T5-F1
#
_entry.id   AF-A0A7J2R9T5-F1
#
_cell.length_a   1.000
_cell.length_b   1.000
_cell.length_c   1.000
_cell.angle_alpha   90.00
_cell.angle_beta   90.00
_cell.angle_gamma   90.00
#
_symmetry.space_group_name_H-M   'P 1'
#
loop_
_entity.id
_entity.type
_entity.pdbx_description
1 polymer ?
#
loop_
_entity_poly.entity_id
_entity_poly.type
_entity_poly.pdbx_seq_one_letter_code
_entity_poly.pdbx_strand_id
1 'polypeptide(L)'
;MEKQWVYISEALSYIKSNKDNTASERKEIFLAALSKLERDNPGMYISGDKFNFKLYTEYYCLQDCKVLKLGMEAWRQQVYEISGGRINLYDLMTLPQLGYNLLYISGAFDNVYEFRLHVRDFMSKATKGGVCCTAYNAMWKVDIQMEDLDVNQQYPHAMIKMGGVSMGLAKVLNTEKIYRTIYVSSQKYLQGKDSIDMLNKLSQYDYSSLQIYIYGVNRTIKMPIISIKVKKINNYDDSYVGIYYCDINELKALIVYQNIIWSLVRGYYFDEGRNNRLSEVVTRMCNLRNTLRSQKNGMQAMIKELNNSGFFGRMIMKPIRSNYIIIYMEENLKNYINRYNKFIKYWIKISSFMYMVKTIKSISTHYAMVHGGNNVLSQSKMDIYLVRDICDKNGIIYLYGDTDSLHVEHAKLHILELEYKKQTGRELIEKEIIGQYSSDYKFDKLIKKGGGKFKYMKGYDNMIIPIASSSYYIWKKVYINQINITYPEVEYYNLVKQIYYHIRCKGIGGDALVKGIVPILEIHKQIDPMKIYELMYQGIVCLYDVVKGGRISFQYKNDLTVCTRNNYYRIMHYDQNKIRYHIRKDRTIIEDNVYIMNTDNQELMKRLKNDMVKYSKENTQDQRECINQNTF
;
A
#
# COMPACT_ATOMS: atom_id res chain seq x y z
N MET A 1 -32.33 5.14 -31.39
CA MET A 1 -31.42 5.35 -32.52
C MET A 1 -30.07 5.78 -31.95
N GLU A 2 -29.04 4.96 -32.08
CA GLU A 2 -27.69 5.33 -31.65
C GLU A 2 -27.22 6.53 -32.48
N LYS A 3 -26.78 7.61 -31.83
CA LYS A 3 -26.14 8.74 -32.51
C LYS A 3 -24.89 8.22 -33.22
N GLN A 4 -24.90 8.17 -34.54
CA GLN A 4 -23.73 7.78 -35.35
C GLN A 4 -22.67 8.88 -35.46
N TRP A 5 -22.98 10.10 -34.99
CA TRP A 5 -22.14 11.27 -35.15
C TRP A 5 -22.24 12.24 -33.96
N VAL A 6 -21.20 13.05 -33.77
CA VAL A 6 -21.09 14.06 -32.70
C VAL A 6 -20.49 15.35 -33.29
N TYR A 7 -20.84 16.50 -32.72
CA TYR A 7 -20.22 17.77 -33.09
C TYR A 7 -18.80 17.86 -32.52
N ILE A 8 -17.84 18.31 -33.33
CA ILE A 8 -16.46 18.51 -32.91
C ILE A 8 -16.41 19.63 -31.86
N SER A 9 -17.16 20.72 -32.03
CA SER A 9 -17.31 21.77 -31.01
C SER A 9 -17.80 21.23 -29.66
N GLU A 10 -18.78 20.32 -29.67
CA GLU A 10 -19.28 19.64 -28.48
C GLU A 10 -18.16 18.78 -27.85
N ALA A 11 -17.46 17.95 -28.63
CA ALA A 11 -16.37 17.13 -28.14
C ALA A 11 -15.22 17.96 -27.53
N LEU A 12 -14.82 19.04 -28.20
CA LEU A 12 -13.79 19.97 -27.73
C LEU A 12 -14.16 20.63 -26.40
N SER A 13 -15.45 20.86 -26.13
CA SER A 13 -15.92 21.42 -24.85
C SER A 13 -15.63 20.52 -23.65
N TYR A 14 -15.53 19.21 -23.87
CA TYR A 14 -15.20 18.23 -22.83
C TYR A 14 -13.69 18.04 -22.60
N ILE A 15 -12.84 18.54 -23.51
CA ILE A 15 -11.39 18.42 -23.40
C ILE A 15 -10.84 19.45 -22.41
N LYS A 16 -10.36 18.95 -21.27
CA LYS A 16 -9.70 19.73 -20.21
C LYS A 16 -8.19 19.54 -20.24
N SER A 17 -7.42 20.39 -19.57
CA SER A 17 -5.99 20.14 -19.37
C SER A 17 -5.74 18.80 -18.65
N ASN A 18 -4.57 18.22 -18.88
CA ASN A 18 -4.05 17.12 -18.06
C ASN A 18 -2.67 17.53 -17.49
N LYS A 19 -1.91 16.57 -16.96
CA LYS A 19 -0.59 16.84 -16.35
C LYS A 19 0.47 17.26 -17.36
N ASP A 20 0.35 16.82 -18.60
CA ASP A 20 1.40 16.93 -19.61
C ASP A 20 1.05 17.98 -20.69
N ASN A 21 -0.22 18.33 -20.82
CA ASN A 21 -0.75 19.18 -21.87
C ASN A 21 -1.87 20.12 -21.39
N THR A 22 -1.83 21.36 -21.87
CA THR A 22 -2.90 22.33 -21.72
C THR A 22 -4.18 21.88 -22.44
N ALA A 23 -5.33 22.47 -22.09
CA ALA A 23 -6.57 22.18 -22.79
C ALA A 23 -6.45 22.47 -24.30
N SER A 24 -5.77 23.55 -24.67
CA SER A 24 -5.53 23.92 -26.07
C SER A 24 -4.67 22.89 -26.81
N GLU A 25 -3.51 22.51 -26.25
CA GLU A 25 -2.63 21.48 -26.83
C GLU A 25 -3.37 20.14 -27.01
N ARG A 26 -4.23 19.76 -26.04
CA ARG A 26 -5.03 18.53 -26.16
C ARG A 26 -6.13 18.63 -27.22
N LYS A 27 -6.73 19.80 -27.38
CA LYS A 27 -7.69 20.05 -28.46
C LYS A 27 -7.01 19.93 -29.82
N GLU A 28 -5.80 20.46 -29.97
CA GLU A 28 -4.99 20.29 -31.18
C GLU A 28 -4.65 18.82 -31.44
N ILE A 29 -4.23 18.07 -30.41
CA ILE A 29 -3.97 16.64 -30.53
C ILE A 29 -5.23 15.88 -30.99
N PHE A 30 -6.40 16.22 -30.43
CA PHE A 30 -7.67 15.61 -30.82
C PHE A 30 -8.02 15.89 -32.29
N LEU A 31 -7.89 17.15 -32.73
CA LEU A 31 -8.13 17.54 -34.11
C LEU A 31 -7.13 16.86 -35.07
N ALA A 32 -5.86 16.81 -34.71
CA ALA A 32 -4.83 16.11 -35.48
C ALA A 32 -5.12 14.60 -35.58
N ALA A 33 -5.63 13.99 -34.50
CA ALA A 33 -6.05 12.59 -34.50
C ALA A 33 -7.24 12.36 -35.43
N LEU A 34 -8.27 13.22 -35.40
CA LEU A 34 -9.40 13.15 -36.34
C LEU A 34 -8.94 13.27 -37.79
N SER A 35 -8.07 14.24 -38.10
CA SER A 35 -7.52 14.42 -39.46
C SER A 35 -6.65 13.26 -39.91
N LYS A 36 -5.91 12.62 -38.99
CA LYS A 36 -5.19 11.39 -39.30
C LYS A 36 -6.15 10.24 -39.58
N LEU A 37 -7.18 10.09 -38.77
CA LEU A 37 -8.17 9.02 -38.93
C LEU A 37 -8.96 9.13 -40.23
N GLU A 38 -9.30 10.34 -40.66
CA GLU A 38 -9.91 10.55 -41.98
C GLU A 38 -9.01 10.07 -43.12
N ARG A 39 -7.70 10.36 -43.04
CA ARG A 39 -6.74 9.90 -44.04
C ARG A 39 -6.62 8.38 -44.07
N ASP A 40 -6.60 7.75 -42.90
CA ASP A 40 -6.43 6.30 -42.76
C ASP A 40 -7.75 5.53 -43.02
N ASN A 41 -8.91 6.15 -42.75
CA ASN A 41 -10.25 5.59 -42.90
C ASN A 41 -11.23 6.70 -43.35
N PRO A 42 -11.45 6.86 -44.68
CA PRO A 42 -12.35 7.89 -45.21
C PRO A 42 -13.78 7.79 -44.63
N GLY A 43 -14.39 8.93 -44.28
CA GLY A 43 -15.73 8.99 -43.68
C GLY A 43 -15.75 9.23 -42.16
N MET A 44 -14.61 9.62 -41.57
CA MET A 44 -14.52 10.16 -40.22
C MET A 44 -15.20 11.54 -40.13
N TYR A 45 -15.00 12.41 -41.11
CA TYR A 45 -15.75 13.66 -41.26
C TYR A 45 -17.01 13.42 -42.10
N ILE A 46 -18.16 13.82 -41.56
CA ILE A 46 -19.45 13.62 -42.25
C ILE A 46 -19.87 14.91 -42.97
N SER A 47 -19.86 16.04 -42.24
CA SER A 47 -20.14 17.36 -42.80
C SER A 47 -19.83 18.47 -41.80
N GLY A 48 -19.20 19.55 -42.26
CA GLY A 48 -18.89 20.71 -41.43
C GLY A 48 -18.21 20.34 -40.10
N ASP A 49 -18.86 20.64 -38.98
CA ASP A 49 -18.39 20.39 -37.61
C ASP A 49 -18.77 18.99 -37.07
N LYS A 50 -19.13 18.01 -37.91
CA LYS A 50 -19.57 16.67 -37.46
C LYS A 50 -18.57 15.58 -37.82
N PHE A 51 -18.28 14.70 -36.85
CA PHE A 51 -17.48 13.50 -37.07
C PHE A 51 -18.24 12.22 -36.70
N ASN A 52 -17.84 11.09 -37.30
CA ASN A 52 -18.39 9.76 -37.08
C ASN A 52 -17.89 9.18 -35.75
N PHE A 53 -18.74 9.27 -34.73
CA PHE A 53 -18.40 8.83 -33.38
C PHE A 53 -18.19 7.31 -33.29
N LYS A 54 -18.92 6.53 -34.11
CA LYS A 54 -18.79 5.08 -34.13
C LYS A 54 -17.42 4.66 -34.66
N LEU A 55 -16.99 5.19 -35.81
CA LEU A 55 -15.66 4.93 -36.37
C LEU A 55 -14.54 5.39 -35.42
N TYR A 56 -14.72 6.55 -34.78
CA TYR A 56 -13.75 7.04 -33.79
C TYR A 56 -13.62 6.05 -32.62
N THR A 57 -14.74 5.59 -32.09
CA THR A 57 -14.77 4.64 -30.96
C THR A 57 -14.16 3.29 -31.36
N GLU A 58 -14.52 2.74 -32.52
CA GLU A 58 -13.96 1.49 -33.04
C GLU A 58 -12.44 1.56 -33.16
N TYR A 59 -11.91 2.66 -33.69
CA TYR A 59 -10.46 2.86 -33.78
C TYR A 59 -9.77 2.85 -32.41
N TYR A 60 -10.29 3.59 -31.43
CA TYR A 60 -9.68 3.66 -30.10
C TYR A 60 -9.79 2.33 -29.35
N CYS A 61 -10.91 1.61 -29.49
CA CYS A 61 -11.04 0.24 -28.98
C CYS A 61 -9.97 -0.69 -29.58
N LEU A 62 -9.71 -0.57 -30.89
CA LEU A 62 -8.64 -1.34 -31.54
C LEU A 62 -7.25 -0.91 -31.04
N GLN A 63 -7.00 0.38 -30.83
CA GLN A 63 -5.73 0.85 -30.28
C GLN A 63 -5.51 0.38 -28.85
N ASP A 64 -6.52 0.38 -27.99
CA ASP A 64 -6.42 -0.14 -26.63
C ASP A 64 -6.01 -1.62 -26.63
N CYS A 65 -6.65 -2.43 -27.48
CA CYS A 65 -6.28 -3.84 -27.68
C CYS A 65 -4.86 -3.98 -28.23
N LYS A 66 -4.46 -3.14 -29.19
CA LYS A 66 -3.13 -3.16 -29.82
C LYS A 66 -2.03 -2.78 -28.83
N VAL A 67 -2.23 -1.71 -28.05
CA VAL A 67 -1.28 -1.27 -27.01
C VAL A 67 -1.13 -2.33 -25.94
N LEU A 68 -2.24 -2.95 -25.49
CA LEU A 68 -2.20 -4.06 -24.56
C LEU A 68 -1.43 -5.24 -25.13
N LYS A 69 -1.69 -5.64 -26.38
CA LYS A 69 -0.98 -6.73 -27.06
C LYS A 69 0.52 -6.45 -27.13
N LEU A 70 0.92 -5.29 -27.65
CA LEU A 70 2.33 -4.92 -27.79
C LEU A 70 3.04 -4.87 -26.42
N GLY A 71 2.38 -4.32 -25.40
CA GLY A 71 2.89 -4.31 -24.03
C GLY A 71 3.05 -5.72 -23.45
N MET A 72 2.08 -6.60 -23.68
CA MET A 72 2.12 -8.00 -23.25
C MET A 72 3.19 -8.80 -23.98
N GLU A 73 3.38 -8.58 -25.27
CA GLU A 73 4.44 -9.22 -26.07
C GLU A 73 5.84 -8.80 -25.61
N ALA A 74 6.05 -7.49 -25.39
CA ALA A 74 7.30 -6.98 -24.84
C ALA A 74 7.58 -7.55 -23.45
N TRP A 75 6.56 -7.60 -22.58
CA TRP A 75 6.70 -8.17 -21.24
C TRP A 75 6.95 -9.69 -21.30
N ARG A 76 6.27 -10.41 -22.19
CA ARG A 76 6.49 -11.85 -22.41
C ARG A 76 7.92 -12.14 -22.81
N GLN A 77 8.47 -11.37 -23.75
CA GLN A 77 9.87 -11.52 -24.20
C GLN A 77 10.83 -11.33 -23.02
N GLN A 78 10.65 -10.28 -22.22
CA GLN A 78 11.49 -10.05 -21.05
C GLN A 78 11.34 -11.17 -19.99
N VAL A 79 10.13 -11.68 -19.76
CA VAL A 79 9.90 -12.84 -18.87
C VAL A 79 10.61 -14.10 -19.37
N TYR A 80 10.58 -14.32 -20.68
CA TYR A 80 11.29 -15.43 -21.32
C TYR A 80 12.81 -15.30 -21.10
N GLU A 81 13.38 -14.11 -21.28
CA GLU A 81 14.82 -13.84 -21.05
C GLU A 81 15.23 -14.03 -19.58
N ILE A 82 14.51 -13.42 -18.62
CA ILE A 82 14.87 -13.54 -17.20
C ILE A 82 14.73 -14.97 -16.67
N SER A 83 13.84 -15.77 -17.26
CA SER A 83 13.64 -17.18 -16.88
C SER A 83 14.58 -18.16 -17.61
N GLY A 84 15.40 -17.66 -18.54
CA GLY A 84 16.24 -18.51 -19.41
C GLY A 84 15.40 -19.43 -20.29
N GLY A 85 14.30 -18.91 -20.83
CA GLY A 85 13.39 -19.62 -21.74
C GLY A 85 12.42 -20.60 -21.09
N ARG A 86 12.33 -20.63 -19.76
CA ARG A 86 11.56 -21.65 -19.01
C ARG A 86 10.15 -21.21 -18.63
N ILE A 87 9.83 -19.93 -18.73
CA ILE A 87 8.52 -19.39 -18.37
C ILE A 87 7.95 -18.62 -19.56
N ASN A 88 6.74 -18.98 -19.96
CA ASN A 88 5.93 -18.21 -20.88
C ASN A 88 4.86 -17.44 -20.08
N LEU A 89 4.82 -16.12 -20.27
CA LEU A 89 3.89 -15.24 -19.57
C LEU A 89 2.42 -15.62 -19.78
N TYR A 90 2.05 -16.14 -20.96
CA TYR A 90 0.66 -16.48 -21.28
C TYR A 90 0.12 -17.68 -20.49
N ASP A 91 1.00 -18.47 -19.87
CA ASP A 91 0.61 -19.58 -19.00
C ASP A 91 0.33 -19.10 -17.56
N LEU A 92 0.48 -17.80 -17.29
CA LEU A 92 0.39 -17.22 -15.96
C LEU A 92 -0.78 -16.24 -15.85
N MET A 93 -1.58 -16.40 -14.79
CA MET A 93 -2.68 -15.47 -14.50
C MET A 93 -2.25 -14.23 -13.73
N THR A 94 -1.17 -14.30 -12.94
CA THR A 94 -0.85 -13.26 -11.95
C THR A 94 0.65 -13.05 -11.74
N LEU A 95 1.03 -11.82 -11.39
CA LEU A 95 2.42 -11.47 -11.09
C LEU A 95 3.03 -12.26 -9.90
N PRO A 96 2.29 -12.58 -8.81
CA PRO A 96 2.81 -13.46 -7.77
C PRO A 96 3.05 -14.90 -8.22
N GLN A 97 2.30 -15.41 -9.21
CA GLN A 97 2.62 -16.71 -9.82
C GLN A 97 3.95 -16.63 -10.57
N LEU A 98 4.18 -15.55 -11.33
CA LEU A 98 5.47 -15.34 -12.00
C LEU A 98 6.63 -15.31 -11.00
N GLY A 99 6.51 -14.52 -9.93
CA GLY A 99 7.55 -14.44 -8.89
C GLY A 99 7.84 -15.79 -8.24
N TYR A 100 6.80 -16.54 -7.90
CA TYR A 100 6.95 -17.90 -7.37
C TYR A 100 7.64 -18.84 -8.36
N ASN A 101 7.22 -18.83 -9.64
CA ASN A 101 7.80 -19.70 -10.66
C ASN A 101 9.28 -19.36 -10.92
N LEU A 102 9.65 -18.07 -10.92
CA LEU A 102 11.05 -17.63 -11.06
C LEU A 102 11.92 -18.17 -9.93
N LEU A 103 11.43 -18.11 -8.69
CA LEU A 103 12.13 -18.68 -7.53
C LEU A 103 12.18 -20.21 -7.56
N TYR A 104 11.11 -20.85 -8.06
CA TYR A 104 11.07 -22.29 -8.20
C TYR A 104 12.11 -22.78 -9.23
N ILE A 105 12.16 -22.19 -10.43
CA ILE A 105 13.10 -22.63 -11.47
C ILE A 105 14.56 -22.27 -11.18
N SER A 106 14.81 -21.31 -10.28
CA SER A 106 16.15 -21.00 -9.78
C SER A 106 16.59 -21.96 -8.67
N GLY A 107 15.69 -22.82 -8.18
CA GLY A 107 15.93 -23.68 -7.02
C GLY A 107 16.02 -22.91 -5.70
N ALA A 108 15.42 -21.72 -5.60
CA ALA A 108 15.33 -20.98 -4.34
C ALA A 108 14.40 -21.67 -3.32
N PHE A 109 13.67 -22.70 -3.76
CA PHE A 109 12.84 -23.57 -2.92
C PHE A 109 13.39 -24.99 -2.79
N ASP A 110 14.60 -25.27 -3.29
CA ASP A 110 15.26 -26.55 -3.05
C ASP A 110 15.40 -26.75 -1.53
N ASN A 111 14.91 -27.89 -1.03
CA ASN A 111 14.81 -28.24 0.39
C ASN A 111 13.97 -27.30 1.28
N VAL A 112 13.14 -26.43 0.67
CA VAL A 112 12.18 -25.58 1.39
C VAL A 112 10.78 -26.16 1.25
N TYR A 113 10.15 -26.50 2.38
CA TYR A 113 8.86 -27.19 2.37
C TYR A 113 7.68 -26.23 2.56
N GLU A 114 6.57 -26.54 1.87
CA GLU A 114 5.28 -25.91 2.13
C GLU A 114 4.51 -26.64 3.23
N PHE A 115 3.77 -25.89 4.05
CA PHE A 115 2.99 -26.46 5.14
C PHE A 115 1.49 -26.33 4.88
N ARG A 116 0.71 -27.28 5.41
CA ARG A 116 -0.76 -27.25 5.43
C ARG A 116 -1.31 -27.38 6.86
N LEU A 117 -2.62 -27.19 7.01
CA LEU A 117 -3.36 -27.42 8.25
C LEU A 117 -2.72 -26.72 9.46
N HIS A 118 -2.54 -27.41 10.59
CA HIS A 118 -2.21 -26.85 11.89
C HIS A 118 -0.85 -26.12 11.92
N VAL A 119 0.20 -26.68 11.28
CA VAL A 119 1.53 -26.03 11.25
C VAL A 119 1.44 -24.70 10.50
N ARG A 120 0.86 -24.72 9.30
CA ARG A 120 0.64 -23.52 8.49
C ARG A 120 -0.22 -22.50 9.23
N ASP A 121 -1.31 -22.94 9.85
CA ASP A 121 -2.24 -22.05 10.56
C ASP A 121 -1.58 -21.41 11.79
N PHE A 122 -0.75 -22.16 12.52
CA PHE A 122 0.05 -21.63 13.62
C PHE A 122 1.02 -20.54 13.15
N MET A 123 1.83 -20.82 12.12
CA MET A 123 2.79 -19.85 11.58
C MET A 123 2.09 -18.62 10.98
N SER A 124 0.92 -18.80 10.37
CA SER A 124 0.13 -17.70 9.77
C SER A 124 -0.37 -16.68 10.79
N LYS A 125 -0.41 -17.03 12.09
CA LYS A 125 -0.79 -16.09 13.16
C LYS A 125 0.26 -15.02 13.38
N ALA A 126 1.53 -15.30 13.07
CA ALA A 126 2.61 -14.32 13.11
C ALA A 126 2.63 -13.40 11.87
N THR A 127 1.86 -13.70 10.82
CA THR A 127 1.83 -12.89 9.59
C THR A 127 1.23 -11.50 9.83
N LYS A 128 2.11 -10.49 9.88
CA LYS A 128 1.78 -9.07 10.04
C LYS A 128 2.50 -8.26 8.97
N GLY A 129 1.73 -7.59 8.12
CA GLY A 129 2.28 -6.73 7.07
C GLY A 129 2.93 -5.45 7.61
N GLY A 130 3.22 -4.52 6.68
CA GLY A 130 3.83 -3.23 6.98
C GLY A 130 3.15 -2.44 8.11
N VAL A 131 3.98 -1.72 8.86
CA VAL A 131 3.54 -0.89 9.98
C VAL A 131 3.04 0.44 9.47
N CYS A 132 1.81 0.82 9.81
CA CYS A 132 1.31 2.15 9.44
C CYS A 132 0.45 2.73 10.56
N CYS A 133 0.98 3.78 11.17
CA CYS A 133 0.48 4.44 12.37
C CYS A 133 1.02 5.89 12.43
N THR A 134 0.31 6.72 13.17
CA THR A 134 0.82 8.02 13.64
C THR A 134 1.44 7.84 15.02
N ALA A 135 2.33 8.74 15.42
CA ALA A 135 2.89 8.77 16.76
C ALA A 135 1.76 8.82 17.80
N TYR A 136 1.88 7.97 18.82
CA TYR A 136 0.95 7.80 19.92
C TYR A 136 -0.49 7.48 19.50
N ASN A 137 -0.69 6.99 18.26
CA ASN A 137 -2.01 6.82 17.64
C ASN A 137 -2.86 8.12 17.65
N ALA A 138 -2.21 9.28 17.66
CA ALA A 138 -2.83 10.60 17.73
C ALA A 138 -2.83 11.34 16.39
N MET A 139 -3.66 12.38 16.28
CA MET A 139 -3.61 13.35 15.19
C MET A 139 -2.55 14.41 15.51
N TRP A 140 -1.85 14.91 14.50
CA TRP A 140 -0.80 15.91 14.67
C TRP A 140 -0.97 17.05 13.66
N LYS A 141 -0.78 18.27 14.14
CA LYS A 141 -0.45 19.45 13.32
C LYS A 141 0.96 19.87 13.73
N VAL A 142 1.83 20.12 12.74
CA VAL A 142 3.16 20.65 13.00
C VAL A 142 3.50 21.74 12.00
N ASP A 143 4.15 22.78 12.50
CA ASP A 143 4.65 23.93 11.73
C ASP A 143 6.19 23.97 11.82
N ILE A 144 6.81 22.80 11.68
CA ILE A 144 8.27 22.62 11.63
C ILE A 144 8.68 21.93 10.34
N GLN A 145 9.97 22.03 10.00
CA GLN A 145 10.52 21.36 8.83
C GLN A 145 10.54 19.84 8.99
N MET A 146 9.85 19.13 8.11
CA MET A 146 9.75 17.65 8.11
C MET A 146 10.29 17.07 6.80
N GLU A 147 10.89 15.88 6.89
CA GLU A 147 11.36 15.05 5.78
C GLU A 147 10.55 13.75 5.67
N ASP A 148 10.25 13.30 4.46
CA ASP A 148 9.61 12.01 4.18
C ASP A 148 10.68 11.02 3.71
N LEU A 149 11.25 10.26 4.65
CA LEU A 149 12.29 9.27 4.38
C LEU A 149 11.65 7.95 3.94
N ASP A 150 11.99 7.46 2.75
CA ASP A 150 11.48 6.20 2.18
C ASP A 150 12.61 5.21 1.90
N VAL A 151 12.46 3.96 2.34
CA VAL A 151 13.46 2.90 2.14
C VAL A 151 13.44 2.40 0.70
N ASN A 152 14.56 2.53 0.01
CA ASN A 152 14.74 2.02 -1.34
C ASN A 152 14.65 0.48 -1.39
N GLN A 153 13.55 -0.04 -1.95
CA GLN A 153 13.34 -1.49 -2.15
C GLN A 153 13.36 -2.29 -0.85
N GLN A 154 12.56 -1.88 0.15
CA GLN A 154 12.54 -2.48 1.49
C GLN A 154 12.35 -4.02 1.51
N TYR A 155 11.32 -4.57 0.84
CA TYR A 155 11.10 -6.02 0.85
C TYR A 155 12.23 -6.80 0.14
N PRO A 156 12.73 -6.38 -1.03
CA PRO A 156 13.93 -6.97 -1.61
C PRO A 156 15.14 -6.91 -0.68
N HIS A 157 15.38 -5.78 -0.02
CA HIS A 157 16.46 -5.66 0.95
C HIS A 157 16.31 -6.66 2.11
N ALA A 158 15.07 -6.83 2.61
CA ALA A 158 14.75 -7.79 3.65
C ALA A 158 15.02 -9.24 3.20
N MET A 159 14.66 -9.61 1.97
CA MET A 159 14.95 -10.93 1.39
C MET A 159 16.45 -11.20 1.29
N ILE A 160 17.24 -10.18 0.95
CA ILE A 160 18.71 -10.29 0.92
C ILE A 160 19.26 -10.46 2.34
N LYS A 161 18.83 -9.61 3.28
CA LYS A 161 19.29 -9.62 4.69
C LYS A 161 18.96 -10.90 5.44
N MET A 162 17.82 -11.54 5.15
CA MET A 162 17.49 -12.82 5.76
C MET A 162 18.37 -13.96 5.21
N GLY A 163 19.25 -13.75 4.23
CA GLY A 163 20.23 -14.76 3.82
C GLY A 163 19.64 -16.05 3.23
N GLY A 164 18.35 -16.04 2.85
CA GLY A 164 17.65 -17.20 2.31
C GLY A 164 16.46 -17.67 3.14
N VAL A 165 15.69 -18.60 2.56
CA VAL A 165 14.55 -19.23 3.24
C VAL A 165 15.02 -20.46 4.00
N SER A 166 14.58 -20.64 5.25
CA SER A 166 14.97 -21.80 6.06
C SER A 166 14.52 -23.12 5.42
N MET A 167 15.45 -24.07 5.36
CA MET A 167 15.29 -25.39 4.79
C MET A 167 14.76 -26.39 5.83
N GLY A 168 14.31 -27.55 5.37
CA GLY A 168 13.89 -28.65 6.22
C GLY A 168 12.45 -28.55 6.73
N LEU A 169 12.05 -29.56 7.50
CA LEU A 169 10.73 -29.61 8.12
C LEU A 169 10.72 -28.82 9.43
N ALA A 170 9.58 -28.21 9.73
CA ALA A 170 9.39 -27.51 11.00
C ALA A 170 9.46 -28.48 12.19
N LYS A 171 10.36 -28.21 13.15
CA LYS A 171 10.53 -29.01 14.38
C LYS A 171 9.82 -28.33 15.54
N VAL A 172 9.19 -29.11 16.43
CA VAL A 172 8.49 -28.57 17.61
C VAL A 172 9.52 -28.14 18.65
N LEU A 173 9.41 -26.90 19.16
CA LEU A 173 10.26 -26.42 20.26
C LEU A 173 9.91 -27.15 21.56
N ASN A 174 10.90 -27.82 22.16
CA ASN A 174 10.79 -28.33 23.53
C ASN A 174 11.08 -27.19 24.52
N THR A 175 10.04 -26.47 24.91
CA THR A 175 10.15 -25.29 25.76
C THR A 175 10.73 -25.61 27.13
N GLU A 176 10.34 -26.73 27.73
CA GLU A 176 10.84 -27.16 29.04
C GLU A 176 12.37 -27.39 29.02
N LYS A 177 12.87 -28.10 28.00
CA LYS A 177 14.32 -28.30 27.80
C LYS A 177 15.05 -26.96 27.68
N ILE A 178 14.50 -26.02 26.91
CA ILE A 178 15.10 -24.69 26.73
C ILE A 178 15.16 -23.94 28.07
N TYR A 179 14.06 -23.89 28.82
CA TYR A 179 14.03 -23.23 30.13
C TYR A 179 15.05 -23.82 31.12
N ARG A 180 15.18 -25.15 31.19
CA ARG A 180 16.16 -25.81 32.06
C ARG A 180 17.60 -25.37 31.79
N THR A 181 17.92 -25.06 30.53
CA THR A 181 19.29 -24.65 30.15
C THR A 181 19.63 -23.20 30.50
N ILE A 182 18.66 -22.33 30.77
CA ILE A 182 18.90 -20.90 31.01
C ILE A 182 19.11 -20.60 32.51
N TYR A 183 19.04 -21.61 33.40
CA TYR A 183 19.03 -21.38 34.86
C TYR A 183 18.04 -20.28 35.24
N VAL A 184 16.87 -20.25 34.58
CA VAL A 184 15.84 -19.29 34.93
C VAL A 184 15.50 -19.59 36.39
N SER A 185 15.75 -18.62 37.27
CA SER A 185 15.26 -18.66 38.64
C SER A 185 13.79 -19.08 38.62
N SER A 186 13.26 -19.65 39.70
CA SER A 186 11.89 -20.20 39.83
C SER A 186 10.70 -19.45 39.18
N GLN A 187 10.89 -18.25 38.62
CA GLN A 187 9.93 -17.47 37.83
C GLN A 187 9.92 -17.86 36.34
N LYS A 188 8.73 -18.16 35.79
CA LYS A 188 8.51 -18.44 34.36
C LYS A 188 8.53 -17.19 33.45
N TYR A 189 8.89 -16.02 33.98
CA TYR A 189 8.85 -14.74 33.28
C TYR A 189 10.26 -14.25 32.99
N LEU A 190 10.51 -13.84 31.75
CA LEU A 190 11.78 -13.39 31.22
C LEU A 190 11.75 -11.86 31.08
N GLN A 191 12.84 -11.23 31.53
CA GLN A 191 13.10 -9.79 31.35
C GLN A 191 14.62 -9.55 31.42
N GLY A 192 15.09 -8.40 30.93
CA GLY A 192 16.51 -8.03 31.01
C GLY A 192 17.43 -9.12 30.45
N LYS A 193 18.42 -9.56 31.25
CA LYS A 193 19.42 -10.56 30.85
C LYS A 193 18.78 -11.89 30.43
N ASP A 194 17.80 -12.41 31.18
CA ASP A 194 17.16 -13.69 30.88
C ASP A 194 16.44 -13.68 29.52
N SER A 195 15.87 -12.51 29.14
CA SER A 195 15.29 -12.32 27.80
C SER A 195 16.33 -12.38 26.70
N ILE A 196 17.50 -11.76 26.92
CA ILE A 196 18.60 -11.75 25.96
C ILE A 196 19.19 -13.16 25.82
N ASP A 197 19.37 -13.88 26.92
CA ASP A 197 19.90 -15.25 26.91
C ASP A 197 18.93 -16.21 26.19
N MET A 198 17.62 -16.09 26.43
CA MET A 198 16.60 -16.82 25.69
C MET A 198 16.61 -16.46 24.20
N LEU A 199 16.71 -15.17 23.86
CA LEU A 199 16.76 -14.71 22.47
C LEU A 199 18.00 -15.26 21.74
N ASN A 200 19.16 -15.25 22.39
CA ASN A 200 20.41 -15.79 21.83
C ASN A 200 20.29 -17.28 21.53
N LYS A 201 19.66 -18.06 22.42
CA LYS A 201 19.39 -19.49 22.17
C LYS A 201 18.44 -19.71 21.01
N LEU A 202 17.33 -18.98 20.95
CA LEU A 202 16.38 -19.08 19.84
C LEU A 202 16.97 -18.60 18.51
N SER A 203 17.98 -17.73 18.56
CA SER A 203 18.70 -17.21 17.40
C SER A 203 19.78 -18.15 16.87
N GLN A 204 20.06 -19.27 17.54
CA GLN A 204 20.87 -20.37 16.99
C GLN A 204 20.12 -21.14 15.89
N TYR A 205 18.80 -21.06 15.89
CA TYR A 205 17.97 -21.62 14.83
C TYR A 205 17.93 -20.70 13.62
N ASP A 206 17.82 -21.29 12.43
CA ASP A 206 17.66 -20.54 11.18
C ASP A 206 16.38 -19.73 11.17
N TYR A 207 15.30 -20.23 11.76
CA TYR A 207 14.06 -19.48 11.94
C TYR A 207 13.24 -20.09 13.06
N SER A 208 12.48 -19.27 13.75
CA SER A 208 11.50 -19.73 14.74
C SER A 208 10.19 -18.98 14.61
N SER A 209 9.08 -19.72 14.66
CA SER A 209 7.73 -19.18 14.81
C SER A 209 7.22 -19.49 16.20
N LEU A 210 6.81 -18.46 16.93
CA LEU A 210 6.64 -18.52 18.37
C LEU A 210 5.24 -18.09 18.80
N GLN A 211 4.76 -18.70 19.87
CA GLN A 211 3.70 -18.21 20.71
C GLN A 211 4.33 -17.83 22.05
N ILE A 212 4.19 -16.58 22.43
CA ILE A 212 4.64 -16.05 23.71
C ILE A 212 3.44 -15.53 24.51
N TYR A 213 3.63 -15.34 25.81
CA TYR A 213 2.73 -14.57 26.66
C TYR A 213 3.48 -13.31 27.08
N ILE A 214 2.89 -12.14 26.86
CA ILE A 214 3.43 -10.84 27.30
C ILE A 214 2.74 -10.47 28.62
N TYR A 215 3.51 -10.23 29.67
CA TYR A 215 3.04 -9.79 31.00
C TYR A 215 3.12 -8.28 31.17
N GLY A 216 4.00 -7.62 30.42
CA GLY A 216 4.17 -6.17 30.49
C GLY A 216 5.17 -5.66 29.45
N VAL A 217 5.21 -4.34 29.32
CA VAL A 217 6.10 -3.61 28.41
C VAL A 217 6.77 -2.50 29.22
N ASN A 218 8.09 -2.59 29.40
CA ASN A 218 8.80 -1.65 30.27
C ASN A 218 9.21 -0.37 29.54
N ARG A 219 9.27 -0.37 28.20
CA ARG A 219 9.60 0.81 27.39
C ARG A 219 8.51 1.11 26.37
N THR A 220 7.82 2.23 26.59
CA THR A 220 6.93 2.84 25.60
C THR A 220 7.75 3.58 24.55
N ILE A 221 7.38 3.39 23.28
CA ILE A 221 7.91 4.11 22.12
C ILE A 221 6.75 4.84 21.41
N LYS A 222 7.02 5.90 20.64
CA LYS A 222 5.94 6.72 20.03
C LYS A 222 5.07 5.89 19.10
N MET A 223 5.64 4.90 18.40
CA MET A 223 4.90 3.99 17.51
C MET A 223 5.09 2.53 17.94
N PRO A 224 4.14 1.94 18.70
CA PRO A 224 4.27 0.58 19.24
C PRO A 224 4.53 -0.50 18.19
N ILE A 225 5.28 -1.54 18.57
CA ILE A 225 5.57 -2.71 17.73
C ILE A 225 4.44 -3.74 17.82
N ILE A 226 3.92 -3.97 19.03
CA ILE A 226 2.86 -4.94 19.29
C ILE A 226 1.61 -4.56 18.48
N SER A 227 1.21 -5.46 17.58
CA SER A 227 0.04 -5.29 16.70
C SER A 227 -0.99 -6.38 16.93
N ILE A 228 -2.17 -6.00 17.41
CA ILE A 228 -3.29 -6.90 17.70
C ILE A 228 -4.41 -6.65 16.69
N LYS A 229 -5.08 -7.72 16.24
CA LYS A 229 -6.23 -7.58 15.34
C LYS A 229 -7.50 -7.35 16.16
N VAL A 230 -8.02 -6.12 16.13
CA VAL A 230 -9.32 -5.75 16.69
C VAL A 230 -10.30 -5.49 15.55
N LYS A 231 -11.42 -6.23 15.47
CA LYS A 231 -12.43 -6.10 14.40
C LYS A 231 -11.84 -6.11 12.97
N LYS A 232 -10.84 -6.97 12.72
CA LYS A 232 -10.07 -7.10 11.45
C LYS A 232 -9.11 -5.93 11.13
N ILE A 233 -8.92 -4.99 12.04
CA ILE A 233 -7.98 -3.87 11.90
C ILE A 233 -6.78 -4.13 12.83
N ASN A 234 -5.57 -3.83 12.37
CA ASN A 234 -4.40 -3.86 13.24
C ASN A 234 -4.43 -2.65 14.16
N ASN A 235 -4.41 -2.89 15.47
CA ASN A 235 -4.24 -1.89 16.51
C ASN A 235 -2.84 -2.03 17.11
N TYR A 236 -2.12 -0.92 17.25
CA TYR A 236 -0.76 -0.89 17.80
C TYR A 236 -0.82 -0.44 19.25
N ASP A 237 -0.38 -1.28 20.17
CA ASP A 237 -0.64 -1.11 21.60
C ASP A 237 0.51 -1.64 22.46
N ASP A 238 1.20 -0.74 23.14
CA ASP A 238 2.30 -1.03 24.06
C ASP A 238 1.83 -1.31 25.51
N SER A 239 0.53 -1.42 25.75
CA SER A 239 -0.06 -1.84 27.02
C SER A 239 -0.63 -3.26 26.99
N TYR A 240 -0.44 -3.98 25.87
CA TYR A 240 -0.99 -5.32 25.69
C TYR A 240 -0.41 -6.35 26.65
N VAL A 241 -1.31 -7.11 27.27
CA VAL A 241 -1.00 -8.29 28.08
C VAL A 241 -1.76 -9.48 27.51
N GLY A 242 -1.06 -10.59 27.30
CA GLY A 242 -1.66 -11.83 26.81
C GLY A 242 -0.87 -12.55 25.73
N ILE A 243 -1.54 -13.48 25.04
CA ILE A 243 -0.93 -14.31 24.01
C ILE A 243 -0.56 -13.48 22.78
N TYR A 244 0.68 -13.60 22.35
CA TYR A 244 1.19 -12.98 21.14
C TYR A 244 1.87 -14.01 20.24
N TYR A 245 1.60 -13.94 18.94
CA TYR A 245 2.26 -14.77 17.93
C TYR A 245 3.25 -13.91 17.18
N CYS A 246 4.51 -14.35 17.11
CA CYS A 246 5.60 -13.63 16.46
C CYS A 246 6.57 -14.63 15.85
N ASP A 247 7.44 -14.14 14.97
CA ASP A 247 8.65 -14.87 14.62
C ASP A 247 9.84 -14.35 15.43
N ILE A 248 11.02 -14.92 15.17
CA ILE A 248 12.25 -14.60 15.90
C ILE A 248 12.67 -13.12 15.76
N ASN A 249 12.51 -12.51 14.58
CA ASN A 249 12.87 -11.11 14.34
C ASN A 249 11.92 -10.17 15.08
N GLU A 250 10.62 -10.45 15.07
CA GLU A 250 9.66 -9.66 15.82
C GLU A 250 9.85 -9.82 17.33
N LEU A 251 10.19 -11.02 17.83
CA LEU A 251 10.58 -11.20 19.23
C LEU A 251 11.81 -10.36 19.60
N LYS A 252 12.85 -10.39 18.76
CA LYS A 252 14.04 -9.53 18.94
C LYS A 252 13.65 -8.06 19.05
N ALA A 253 12.78 -7.58 18.16
CA ALA A 253 12.32 -6.20 18.18
C ALA A 253 11.58 -5.85 19.48
N LEU A 254 10.71 -6.73 19.97
CA LEU A 254 9.98 -6.52 21.23
C LEU A 254 10.93 -6.45 22.44
N ILE A 255 11.94 -7.33 22.48
CA ILE A 255 12.93 -7.35 23.57
C ILE A 255 13.81 -6.09 23.52
N VAL A 256 14.38 -5.78 22.36
CA VAL A 256 15.37 -4.70 22.20
C VAL A 256 14.74 -3.31 22.30
N TYR A 257 13.59 -3.09 21.67
CA TYR A 257 13.01 -1.75 21.55
C TYR A 257 11.93 -1.45 22.58
N GLN A 258 11.21 -2.45 23.06
CA GLN A 258 10.09 -2.27 24.01
C GLN A 258 10.34 -2.89 25.40
N ASN A 259 11.44 -3.64 25.58
CA ASN A 259 11.81 -4.27 26.84
C ASN A 259 10.62 -5.00 27.50
N ILE A 260 10.05 -5.97 26.77
CA ILE A 260 8.89 -6.73 27.23
C ILE A 260 9.24 -7.68 28.39
N ILE A 261 8.26 -7.92 29.26
CA ILE A 261 8.26 -9.01 30.24
C ILE A 261 7.41 -10.14 29.65
N TRP A 262 7.97 -11.34 29.51
CA TRP A 262 7.32 -12.37 28.69
C TRP A 262 7.69 -13.80 29.06
N SER A 263 6.97 -14.77 28.50
CA SER A 263 7.32 -16.19 28.58
C SER A 263 7.09 -16.88 27.24
N LEU A 264 8.02 -17.73 26.83
CA LEU A 264 7.83 -18.67 25.73
C LEU A 264 6.78 -19.72 26.10
N VAL A 265 5.73 -19.85 25.28
CA VAL A 265 4.65 -20.83 25.46
C VAL A 265 4.91 -22.09 24.62
N ARG A 266 5.09 -21.91 23.32
CA ARG A 266 5.40 -22.98 22.35
C ARG A 266 5.84 -22.38 21.02
N GLY A 267 6.37 -23.20 20.13
CA GLY A 267 6.64 -22.77 18.76
C GLY A 267 7.24 -23.87 17.90
N TYR A 268 7.61 -23.48 16.69
CA TYR A 268 8.36 -24.29 15.74
C TYR A 268 9.68 -23.63 15.43
N TYR A 269 10.69 -24.43 15.11
CA TYR A 269 12.00 -23.96 14.68
C TYR A 269 12.52 -24.74 13.47
N PHE A 270 13.55 -24.19 12.85
CA PHE A 270 14.29 -24.74 11.70
C PHE A 270 15.78 -24.59 11.97
N ASP A 271 16.56 -25.60 11.65
CA ASP A 271 17.98 -25.74 11.97
C ASP A 271 18.76 -26.53 10.88
N GLU A 272 18.19 -26.62 9.68
CA GLU A 272 18.78 -27.35 8.53
C GLU A 272 19.41 -26.40 7.51
N GLY A 273 19.69 -25.15 7.90
CA GLY A 273 20.29 -24.11 7.06
C GLY A 273 19.26 -23.27 6.31
N ARG A 274 19.77 -22.33 5.49
CA ARG A 274 18.97 -21.44 4.65
C ARG A 274 19.35 -21.61 3.18
N ASN A 275 18.35 -21.64 2.30
CA ASN A 275 18.55 -21.59 0.86
C ASN A 275 18.74 -20.14 0.41
N ASN A 276 20.00 -19.76 0.19
CA ASN A 276 20.44 -18.39 -0.13
C ASN A 276 20.12 -17.95 -1.58
N ARG A 277 19.70 -18.86 -2.47
CA ARG A 277 19.40 -18.52 -3.88
C ARG A 277 18.27 -17.50 -4.02
N LEU A 278 17.38 -17.40 -3.03
CA LEU A 278 16.40 -16.30 -2.96
C LEU A 278 17.10 -14.94 -3.03
N SER A 279 18.15 -14.74 -2.23
CA SER A 279 18.91 -13.49 -2.17
C SER A 279 19.59 -13.18 -3.51
N GLU A 280 20.12 -14.20 -4.18
CA GLU A 280 20.77 -14.06 -5.49
C GLU A 280 19.78 -13.61 -6.57
N VAL A 281 18.63 -14.28 -6.67
CA VAL A 281 17.59 -13.93 -7.65
C VAL A 281 17.06 -12.51 -7.40
N VAL A 282 16.77 -12.17 -6.15
CA VAL A 282 16.27 -10.84 -5.78
C VAL A 282 17.31 -9.76 -6.11
N THR A 283 18.59 -10.00 -5.82
CA THR A 283 19.68 -9.07 -6.16
C THR A 283 19.77 -8.84 -7.66
N ARG A 284 19.73 -9.92 -8.47
CA ARG A 284 19.73 -9.82 -9.94
C ARG A 284 18.54 -8.99 -10.45
N MET A 285 17.36 -9.18 -9.86
CA MET A 285 16.15 -8.47 -10.27
C MET A 285 16.15 -6.99 -9.84
N CYS A 286 16.75 -6.67 -8.70
CA CYS A 286 17.01 -5.28 -8.32
C CYS A 286 17.99 -4.58 -9.27
N ASN A 287 19.07 -5.27 -9.67
CA ASN A 287 20.03 -4.73 -10.64
C ASN A 287 19.38 -4.50 -12.01
N LEU A 288 18.60 -5.47 -12.50
CA LEU A 288 17.82 -5.32 -13.73
C LEU A 288 16.90 -4.09 -13.67
N ARG A 289 16.20 -3.88 -12.55
CA ARG A 289 15.36 -2.70 -12.35
C ARG A 289 16.17 -1.40 -12.44
N ASN A 290 17.36 -1.35 -11.85
CA ASN A 290 18.22 -0.17 -11.90
C ASN A 290 18.67 0.13 -13.33
N THR A 291 19.05 -0.90 -14.11
CA THR A 291 19.34 -0.76 -15.54
C THR A 291 18.14 -0.25 -16.34
N LEU A 292 16.94 -0.79 -16.11
CA LEU A 292 15.73 -0.32 -16.79
C LEU A 292 15.37 1.13 -16.40
N ARG A 293 15.65 1.54 -15.16
CA ARG A 293 15.46 2.92 -14.70
C ARG A 293 16.40 3.89 -15.41
N SER A 294 17.68 3.54 -15.56
CA SER A 294 18.64 4.41 -16.28
C SER A 294 18.26 4.56 -17.75
N GLN A 295 17.70 3.51 -18.35
CA GLN A 295 17.17 3.51 -19.73
C GLN A 295 15.80 4.21 -19.88
N LYS A 296 15.19 4.71 -18.79
CA LYS A 296 13.80 5.24 -18.77
C LYS A 296 12.77 4.25 -19.34
N ASN A 297 13.04 2.95 -19.21
CA ASN A 297 12.18 1.90 -19.72
C ASN A 297 10.99 1.66 -18.77
N GLY A 298 9.76 1.71 -19.30
CA GLY A 298 8.52 1.52 -18.54
C GLY A 298 8.43 0.17 -17.81
N MET A 299 9.13 -0.86 -18.29
CA MET A 299 9.14 -2.20 -17.69
C MET A 299 9.71 -2.23 -16.26
N GLN A 300 10.48 -1.20 -15.85
CA GLN A 300 10.92 -1.07 -14.46
C GLN A 300 9.76 -1.09 -13.46
N ALA A 301 8.56 -0.64 -13.86
CA ALA A 301 7.36 -0.68 -13.03
C ALA A 301 6.90 -2.12 -12.76
N MET A 302 6.95 -3.01 -13.76
CA MET A 302 6.59 -4.42 -13.60
C MET A 302 7.59 -5.16 -12.70
N ILE A 303 8.89 -4.90 -12.90
CA ILE A 303 9.94 -5.46 -12.03
C ILE A 303 9.81 -4.93 -10.59
N LYS A 304 9.44 -3.65 -10.41
CA LYS A 304 9.15 -3.08 -9.09
C LYS A 304 8.03 -3.85 -8.38
N GLU A 305 6.90 -4.09 -9.04
CA GLU A 305 5.76 -4.79 -8.44
C GLU A 305 6.10 -6.27 -8.13
N LEU A 306 6.90 -6.91 -8.99
CA LEU A 306 7.41 -8.26 -8.78
C LEU A 306 8.31 -8.33 -7.55
N ASN A 307 9.24 -7.38 -7.41
CA ASN A 307 10.14 -7.23 -6.27
C ASN A 307 9.38 -6.95 -4.95
N ASN A 308 8.35 -6.08 -5.01
CA ASN A 308 7.61 -5.63 -3.83
C ASN A 308 6.57 -6.62 -3.32
N SER A 309 6.06 -7.53 -4.16
CA SER A 309 4.95 -8.41 -3.76
C SER A 309 4.97 -9.79 -4.42
N GLY A 310 5.56 -9.91 -5.62
CA GLY A 310 5.55 -11.13 -6.40
C GLY A 310 6.33 -12.29 -5.76
N PHE A 311 7.51 -12.01 -5.20
CA PHE A 311 8.40 -13.06 -4.67
C PHE A 311 7.92 -13.74 -3.38
N PHE A 312 7.28 -13.00 -2.46
CA PHE A 312 6.80 -13.57 -1.20
C PHE A 312 5.28 -13.67 -1.08
N GLY A 313 4.51 -12.99 -1.93
CA GLY A 313 3.06 -12.91 -1.79
C GLY A 313 2.36 -14.27 -1.77
N ARG A 314 2.88 -15.25 -2.54
CA ARG A 314 2.39 -16.64 -2.52
C ARG A 314 2.75 -17.40 -1.25
N MET A 315 3.91 -17.11 -0.65
CA MET A 315 4.36 -17.76 0.59
C MET A 315 3.41 -17.53 1.77
N ILE A 316 2.67 -16.41 1.77
CA ILE A 316 1.73 -16.02 2.84
C ILE A 316 0.26 -16.00 2.36
N MET A 317 -0.02 -16.65 1.22
CA MET A 317 -1.37 -16.65 0.66
C MET A 317 -2.35 -17.29 1.65
N LYS A 318 -3.48 -16.62 1.88
CA LYS A 318 -4.54 -17.17 2.73
C LYS A 318 -5.25 -18.33 2.01
N PRO A 319 -5.74 -19.34 2.75
CA PRO A 319 -6.51 -20.42 2.15
C PRO A 319 -7.73 -19.91 1.38
N ILE A 320 -7.86 -20.36 0.14
CA ILE A 320 -9.05 -20.11 -0.68
C ILE A 320 -10.19 -20.98 -0.15
N ARG A 321 -11.26 -20.34 0.37
CA ARG A 321 -12.39 -21.02 1.01
C ARG A 321 -13.60 -21.22 0.09
N SER A 322 -13.56 -20.67 -1.12
CA SER A 322 -14.67 -20.77 -2.06
C SER A 322 -14.18 -20.94 -3.49
N ASN A 323 -14.98 -21.63 -4.29
CA ASN A 323 -14.79 -21.76 -5.74
C ASN A 323 -15.93 -21.07 -6.48
N TYR A 324 -15.66 -20.77 -7.75
CA TYR A 324 -16.69 -20.42 -8.72
C TYR A 324 -16.71 -21.52 -9.78
N ILE A 325 -17.91 -21.97 -10.13
CA ILE A 325 -18.15 -23.00 -11.14
C ILE A 325 -19.08 -22.38 -12.18
N ILE A 326 -18.75 -22.57 -13.45
CA ILE A 326 -19.60 -22.18 -14.57
C ILE A 326 -20.43 -23.40 -14.99
N ILE A 327 -21.74 -23.22 -15.04
CA ILE A 327 -22.70 -24.25 -15.45
C ILE A 327 -23.48 -23.73 -16.65
N TYR A 328 -23.57 -24.56 -17.68
CA TYR A 328 -24.31 -24.28 -18.89
C TYR A 328 -25.69 -24.93 -18.84
N MET A 329 -26.70 -24.25 -19.34
CA MET A 329 -28.12 -24.61 -19.33
C MET A 329 -28.76 -24.62 -17.94
N GLU A 330 -30.04 -24.24 -17.87
CA GLU A 330 -30.76 -24.12 -16.61
C GLU A 330 -31.03 -25.48 -15.95
N GLU A 331 -31.26 -26.52 -16.74
CA GLU A 331 -31.51 -27.86 -16.23
C GLU A 331 -30.30 -28.42 -15.45
N ASN A 332 -29.09 -28.21 -15.97
CA ASN A 332 -27.86 -28.60 -15.29
C ASN A 332 -27.65 -27.84 -13.98
N LEU A 333 -28.03 -26.55 -13.94
CA LEU A 333 -28.03 -25.78 -12.71
C LEU A 333 -28.98 -26.38 -11.68
N LYS A 334 -30.23 -26.71 -12.07
CA LYS A 334 -31.22 -27.35 -11.17
C LYS A 334 -30.68 -28.66 -10.61
N ASN A 335 -30.11 -29.50 -11.47
CA ASN A 335 -29.47 -30.76 -11.08
C ASN A 335 -28.30 -30.53 -10.11
N TYR A 336 -27.46 -29.54 -10.38
CA TYR A 336 -26.32 -29.20 -9.52
C TYR A 336 -26.77 -28.67 -8.16
N ILE A 337 -27.78 -27.79 -8.12
CA ILE A 337 -28.35 -27.27 -6.86
C ILE A 337 -28.91 -28.42 -6.03
N ASN A 338 -29.70 -29.31 -6.63
CA ASN A 338 -30.30 -30.44 -5.92
C ASN A 338 -29.22 -31.34 -5.30
N ARG A 339 -28.12 -31.60 -6.02
CA ARG A 339 -27.02 -32.44 -5.53
C ARG A 339 -26.13 -31.76 -4.48
N TYR A 340 -25.88 -30.46 -4.62
CA TYR A 340 -24.84 -29.75 -3.85
C TYR A 340 -25.35 -28.58 -3.00
N ASN A 341 -26.66 -28.49 -2.71
CA ASN A 341 -27.28 -27.36 -2.00
C ASN A 341 -26.52 -26.94 -0.72
N LYS A 342 -26.01 -27.90 0.07
CA LYS A 342 -25.28 -27.64 1.32
C LYS A 342 -23.96 -26.89 1.13
N PHE A 343 -23.37 -26.93 -0.07
CA PHE A 343 -22.08 -26.30 -0.38
C PHE A 343 -22.23 -24.99 -1.17
N ILE A 344 -23.42 -24.69 -1.70
CA ILE A 344 -23.67 -23.51 -2.52
C ILE A 344 -23.90 -22.30 -1.59
N LYS A 345 -23.18 -21.21 -1.85
CA LYS A 345 -23.43 -19.92 -1.18
C LYS A 345 -24.50 -19.11 -1.91
N TYR A 346 -24.33 -19.00 -3.22
CA TYR A 346 -25.25 -18.34 -4.14
C TYR A 346 -24.91 -18.76 -5.57
N TRP A 347 -25.82 -18.50 -6.50
CA TRP A 347 -25.61 -18.61 -7.93
C TRP A 347 -26.20 -17.37 -8.62
N ILE A 348 -25.66 -17.03 -9.77
CA ILE A 348 -26.14 -15.94 -10.62
C ILE A 348 -26.21 -16.42 -12.08
N LYS A 349 -27.16 -15.89 -12.84
CA LYS A 349 -27.21 -16.06 -14.29
C LYS A 349 -26.29 -15.02 -14.94
N ILE A 350 -25.32 -15.46 -15.73
CA ILE A 350 -24.31 -14.58 -16.35
C ILE A 350 -24.57 -14.37 -17.85
N SER A 351 -25.22 -15.32 -18.52
CA SER A 351 -25.71 -15.18 -19.91
C SER A 351 -27.05 -15.90 -20.08
N SER A 352 -27.63 -15.88 -21.28
CA SER A 352 -28.88 -16.58 -21.59
C SER A 352 -28.85 -18.06 -21.19
N PHE A 353 -27.69 -18.72 -21.28
CA PHE A 353 -27.50 -20.14 -21.00
C PHE A 353 -26.38 -20.44 -19.99
N MET A 354 -25.73 -19.45 -19.38
CA MET A 354 -24.63 -19.68 -18.43
C MET A 354 -24.95 -19.16 -17.03
N TYR A 355 -24.52 -19.93 -16.03
CA TYR A 355 -24.69 -19.64 -14.61
C TYR A 355 -23.36 -19.75 -13.89
N MET A 356 -23.07 -18.79 -13.00
CA MET A 356 -21.92 -18.87 -12.10
C MET A 356 -22.40 -19.25 -10.70
N VAL A 357 -21.92 -20.38 -10.19
CA VAL A 357 -22.24 -20.89 -8.86
C VAL A 357 -21.03 -20.72 -7.94
N LYS A 358 -21.22 -20.06 -6.79
CA LYS A 358 -20.19 -19.95 -5.76
C LYS A 358 -20.37 -21.04 -4.71
N THR A 359 -19.36 -21.88 -4.51
CA THR A 359 -19.39 -22.99 -3.56
C THR A 359 -18.34 -22.85 -2.46
N ILE A 360 -18.57 -23.50 -1.31
CA ILE A 360 -17.60 -23.62 -0.21
C ILE A 360 -16.66 -24.80 -0.51
N LYS A 361 -15.35 -24.60 -0.35
CA LYS A 361 -14.41 -25.74 -0.35
C LYS A 361 -14.52 -26.49 0.98
N SER A 362 -14.92 -27.76 0.93
CA SER A 362 -15.09 -28.62 2.11
C SER A 362 -13.77 -29.00 2.78
N ILE A 363 -12.69 -29.22 2.01
CA ILE A 363 -11.36 -29.58 2.52
C ILE A 363 -10.35 -28.52 2.08
N SER A 364 -9.53 -28.03 3.03
CA SER A 364 -8.44 -27.09 2.73
C SER A 364 -7.17 -27.86 2.33
N THR A 365 -6.92 -27.94 1.02
CA THR A 365 -5.66 -28.46 0.44
C THR A 365 -4.60 -27.37 0.28
N HIS A 366 -4.72 -26.25 1.01
CA HIS A 366 -3.87 -25.08 0.81
C HIS A 366 -2.53 -25.24 1.52
N TYR A 367 -1.48 -25.31 0.72
CA TYR A 367 -0.08 -25.27 1.12
C TYR A 367 0.49 -23.85 1.03
N ALA A 368 1.43 -23.52 1.91
CA ALA A 368 2.16 -22.27 1.87
C ALA A 368 3.48 -22.35 2.66
N MET A 369 4.52 -21.67 2.18
CA MET A 369 5.83 -21.49 2.85
C MET A 369 5.80 -20.30 3.81
N VAL A 370 4.88 -20.34 4.78
CA VAL A 370 4.55 -19.18 5.61
C VAL A 370 5.74 -18.66 6.42
N HIS A 371 6.67 -19.54 6.81
CA HIS A 371 7.90 -19.16 7.51
C HIS A 371 8.77 -18.23 6.68
N GLY A 372 8.95 -18.51 5.39
CA GLY A 372 9.71 -17.66 4.48
C GLY A 372 9.09 -16.27 4.34
N GLY A 373 7.79 -16.20 4.08
CA GLY A 373 7.12 -14.91 3.91
C GLY A 373 6.95 -14.12 5.23
N ASN A 374 6.82 -14.79 6.38
CA ASN A 374 6.86 -14.11 7.67
C ASN A 374 8.23 -13.49 7.94
N ASN A 375 9.32 -14.22 7.66
CA ASN A 375 10.68 -13.73 7.84
C ASN A 375 10.95 -12.49 6.96
N VAL A 376 10.48 -12.49 5.70
CA VAL A 376 10.53 -11.28 4.83
C VAL A 376 9.83 -10.09 5.49
N LEU A 377 8.60 -10.28 5.98
CA LEU A 377 7.80 -9.22 6.59
C LEU A 377 8.39 -8.71 7.92
N SER A 378 8.94 -9.59 8.75
CA SER A 378 9.55 -9.20 10.03
C SER A 378 10.90 -8.52 9.84
N GLN A 379 11.73 -9.05 8.94
CA GLN A 379 13.02 -8.48 8.59
C GLN A 379 12.88 -7.08 7.98
N SER A 380 11.85 -6.84 7.16
CA SER A 380 11.61 -5.51 6.57
C SER A 380 11.29 -4.45 7.63
N LYS A 381 10.63 -4.84 8.73
CA LYS A 381 10.28 -3.93 9.84
C LYS A 381 11.48 -3.56 10.71
N MET A 382 12.50 -4.44 10.80
CA MET A 382 13.68 -4.22 11.65
C MET A 382 14.41 -2.91 11.31
N ASP A 383 14.53 -2.60 10.01
CA ASP A 383 15.23 -1.39 9.53
C ASP A 383 14.50 -0.11 9.94
N ILE A 384 13.16 -0.15 9.99
CA ILE A 384 12.36 0.98 10.48
C ILE A 384 12.42 1.08 11.99
N TYR A 385 12.38 -0.04 12.70
CA TYR A 385 12.43 -0.03 14.16
C TYR A 385 13.75 0.53 14.68
N LEU A 386 14.86 0.25 14.00
CA LEU A 386 16.15 0.86 14.31
C LEU A 386 16.10 2.39 14.20
N VAL A 387 15.60 2.92 13.07
CA VAL A 387 15.50 4.37 12.87
C VAL A 387 14.58 5.02 13.91
N ARG A 388 13.43 4.40 14.23
CA ARG A 388 12.53 4.87 15.28
C ARG A 388 13.20 4.88 16.66
N ASP A 389 13.97 3.84 16.98
CA ASP A 389 14.70 3.73 18.24
C ASP A 389 15.77 4.82 18.38
N ILE A 390 16.52 5.10 17.31
CA ILE A 390 17.49 6.20 17.26
C ILE A 390 16.77 7.53 17.48
N CYS A 391 15.62 7.75 16.81
CA CYS A 391 14.85 8.97 17.01
C CYS A 391 14.34 9.12 18.44
N ASP A 392 13.83 8.04 19.06
CA ASP A 392 13.37 8.06 20.44
C ASP A 392 14.49 8.40 21.43
N LYS A 393 15.66 7.77 21.27
CA LYS A 393 16.82 7.99 22.17
C LYS A 393 17.41 9.39 22.08
N ASN A 394 17.29 10.04 20.92
CA ASN A 394 17.87 11.35 20.65
C ASN A 394 16.83 12.49 20.64
N GLY A 395 15.59 12.23 21.04
CA GLY A 395 14.54 13.26 21.06
C GLY A 395 14.24 13.86 19.68
N ILE A 396 14.35 13.05 18.62
CA ILE A 396 14.02 13.47 17.25
C ILE A 396 12.53 13.27 17.04
N ILE A 397 11.86 14.28 16.49
CA ILE A 397 10.42 14.20 16.20
C ILE A 397 10.21 13.29 14.99
N TYR A 398 9.34 12.29 15.14
CA TYR A 398 8.82 11.48 14.04
C TYR A 398 7.35 11.16 14.30
N LEU A 399 6.49 11.46 13.32
CA LEU A 399 5.04 11.56 13.58
C LEU A 399 4.17 10.65 12.72
N TYR A 400 4.68 10.20 11.58
CA TYR A 400 3.95 9.31 10.69
C TYR A 400 4.89 8.26 10.08
N GLY A 401 4.40 7.03 9.95
CA GLY A 401 5.08 6.00 9.16
C GLY A 401 4.10 5.12 8.39
N ASP A 402 4.51 4.63 7.23
CA ASP A 402 3.74 3.71 6.40
C ASP A 402 4.64 2.72 5.67
N THR A 403 4.76 1.52 6.24
CA THR A 403 5.44 0.34 5.68
C THR A 403 6.95 0.49 5.52
N ASP A 404 7.38 1.39 4.65
CA ASP A 404 8.74 1.69 4.21
C ASP A 404 9.08 3.18 4.37
N SER A 405 8.13 4.03 4.74
CA SER A 405 8.36 5.46 4.97
C SER A 405 8.23 5.91 6.43
N LEU A 406 8.97 6.98 6.78
CA LEU A 406 8.96 7.64 8.08
C LEU A 406 9.11 9.16 7.91
N HIS A 407 8.22 9.92 8.54
CA HIS A 407 8.28 11.37 8.55
C HIS A 407 9.03 11.86 9.78
N VAL A 408 10.18 12.51 9.58
CA VAL A 408 11.10 12.94 10.63
C VAL A 408 11.38 14.44 10.57
N GLU A 409 11.75 15.04 11.70
CA GLU A 409 12.19 16.42 11.77
C GLU A 409 13.51 16.64 11.01
N HIS A 410 13.52 17.64 10.12
CA HIS A 410 14.68 17.95 9.29
C HIS A 410 15.85 18.51 10.12
N ALA A 411 15.58 19.38 11.09
CA ALA A 411 16.61 20.07 11.88
C ALA A 411 17.57 19.10 12.60
N LYS A 412 17.09 17.91 12.99
CA LYS A 412 17.88 16.88 13.69
C LYS A 412 18.24 15.69 12.79
N LEU A 413 18.02 15.78 11.48
CA LEU A 413 18.31 14.68 10.54
C LEU A 413 19.79 14.28 10.59
N HIS A 414 20.71 15.24 10.69
CA HIS A 414 22.14 14.97 10.79
C HIS A 414 22.51 14.11 12.01
N ILE A 415 21.81 14.26 13.14
CA ILE A 415 22.00 13.43 14.35
C ILE A 415 21.56 11.99 14.04
N LEU A 416 20.43 11.83 13.36
CA LEU A 416 19.92 10.53 12.93
C LEU A 416 20.92 9.83 12.01
N GLU A 417 21.50 10.53 11.04
CA GLU A 417 22.50 9.99 10.11
C GLU A 417 23.77 9.53 10.84
N LEU A 418 24.30 10.36 11.75
CA LEU A 418 25.48 10.04 12.55
C LEU A 418 25.28 8.79 13.43
N GLU A 419 24.20 8.74 14.20
CA GLU A 419 23.90 7.61 15.07
C GLU A 419 23.56 6.34 14.28
N TYR A 420 22.89 6.47 13.13
CA TYR A 420 22.64 5.34 12.23
C TYR A 420 23.95 4.77 11.67
N LYS A 421 24.86 5.64 11.22
CA LYS A 421 26.19 5.23 10.72
C LYS A 421 27.02 4.57 11.81
N LYS A 422 26.98 5.09 13.04
CA LYS A 422 27.65 4.49 14.20
C LYS A 422 27.14 3.09 14.52
N GLN A 423 25.82 2.86 14.45
CA GLN A 423 25.23 1.56 14.78
C GLN A 423 25.30 0.53 13.64
N THR A 424 25.32 0.98 12.38
CA THR A 424 25.22 0.09 11.21
C THR A 424 26.46 0.04 10.33
N GLY A 425 27.38 1.01 10.46
CA GLY A 425 28.51 1.22 9.56
C GLY A 425 28.11 1.73 8.17
N ARG A 426 26.85 2.11 7.94
CA ARG A 426 26.31 2.52 6.63
C ARG A 426 25.72 3.92 6.69
N GLU A 427 25.77 4.65 5.58
CA GLU A 427 25.03 5.90 5.47
C GLU A 427 23.51 5.65 5.48
N LEU A 428 22.77 6.58 6.08
CA LEU A 428 21.31 6.50 6.15
C LEU A 428 20.68 6.80 4.79
N ILE A 429 21.08 7.92 4.17
CA ILE A 429 20.49 8.44 2.94
C ILE A 429 21.41 8.18 1.75
N GLU A 430 21.06 7.18 0.93
CA GLU A 430 21.68 6.95 -0.37
C GLU A 430 20.66 6.43 -1.38
N LYS A 431 20.45 7.21 -2.45
CA LYS A 431 19.37 6.98 -3.43
C LYS A 431 19.53 5.71 -4.27
N GLU A 432 20.76 5.26 -4.47
CA GLU A 432 21.09 4.17 -5.41
C GLU A 432 21.33 2.84 -4.71
N ILE A 433 21.50 2.85 -3.39
CA ILE A 433 21.75 1.64 -2.60
C ILE A 433 20.44 1.04 -2.09
N ILE A 434 20.33 -0.29 -2.25
CA ILE A 434 19.19 -1.09 -1.77
C ILE A 434 19.19 -1.12 -0.24
N GLY A 435 18.05 -0.74 0.35
CA GLY A 435 17.87 -0.70 1.81
C GLY A 435 18.26 0.61 2.47
N GLN A 436 18.71 1.61 1.70
CA GLN A 436 19.01 2.97 2.19
C GLN A 436 17.78 3.85 2.02
N TYR A 437 17.69 4.89 2.83
CA TYR A 437 16.62 5.86 2.74
C TYR A 437 16.88 6.83 1.58
N SER A 438 15.81 7.40 1.03
CA SER A 438 15.87 8.60 0.21
C SER A 438 14.70 9.52 0.56
N SER A 439 14.87 10.84 0.45
CA SER A 439 13.74 11.75 0.59
C SER A 439 12.76 11.58 -0.57
N ASP A 440 11.45 11.44 -0.29
CA ASP A 440 10.43 11.32 -1.34
C ASP A 440 10.08 12.67 -1.99
N TYR A 441 10.50 13.78 -1.37
CA TYR A 441 10.37 15.13 -1.92
C TYR A 441 11.39 15.33 -3.04
N LYS A 442 11.07 14.80 -4.23
CA LYS A 442 11.92 14.93 -5.42
C LYS A 442 11.40 16.05 -6.30
N PHE A 443 12.24 17.02 -6.62
CA PHE A 443 11.91 18.16 -7.48
C PHE A 443 11.24 17.72 -8.81
N ASP A 444 11.79 16.70 -9.49
CA ASP A 444 11.21 16.10 -10.70
C ASP A 444 9.77 15.59 -10.53
N LYS A 445 9.42 15.07 -9.35
CA LYS A 445 8.07 14.58 -9.04
C LYS A 445 7.11 15.72 -8.73
N LEU A 446 7.61 16.80 -8.12
CA LEU A 446 6.84 17.99 -7.77
C LEU A 446 6.48 18.77 -9.04
N ILE A 447 7.42 18.89 -9.99
CA ILE A 447 7.18 19.46 -11.33
C ILE A 447 6.06 18.70 -12.07
N LYS A 448 6.15 17.37 -12.13
CA LYS A 448 5.17 16.53 -12.86
C LYS A 448 3.77 16.49 -12.24
N LYS A 449 3.63 16.84 -10.96
CA LYS A 449 2.32 16.82 -10.27
C LYS A 449 1.66 18.20 -10.19
N GLY A 450 2.42 19.29 -10.23
CA GLY A 450 1.92 20.65 -10.03
C GLY A 450 1.17 21.27 -11.22
N GLY A 451 1.22 20.67 -12.41
CA GLY A 451 0.52 21.20 -13.60
C GLY A 451 1.02 22.57 -14.10
N GLY A 452 2.02 23.17 -13.44
CA GLY A 452 2.68 24.39 -13.86
C GLY A 452 3.97 24.09 -14.61
N LYS A 453 4.22 24.80 -15.72
CA LYS A 453 5.53 24.83 -16.38
C LYS A 453 6.49 25.60 -15.44
N PHE A 454 7.40 24.91 -14.76
CA PHE A 454 8.46 25.57 -14.03
C PHE A 454 9.45 26.16 -15.05
N LYS A 455 9.56 27.49 -15.12
CA LYS A 455 10.63 28.18 -15.85
C LYS A 455 11.84 28.33 -14.92
N TYR A 456 12.56 27.24 -14.65
CA TYR A 456 13.75 27.25 -13.78
C TYR A 456 15.03 27.06 -14.59
N MET A 457 16.16 27.57 -14.08
CA MET A 457 17.46 27.37 -14.74
C MET A 457 17.88 25.90 -14.70
N LYS A 458 17.90 25.23 -15.88
CA LYS A 458 18.44 23.87 -16.02
C LYS A 458 19.90 23.83 -15.56
N GLY A 459 20.28 22.80 -14.80
CA GLY A 459 21.62 22.66 -14.22
C GLY A 459 21.72 23.09 -12.75
N TYR A 460 20.68 23.74 -12.21
CA TYR A 460 20.58 24.13 -10.79
C TYR A 460 19.62 23.24 -9.99
N ASP A 461 19.21 22.09 -10.52
CA ASP A 461 18.27 21.15 -9.88
C ASP A 461 18.73 20.73 -8.47
N ASN A 462 20.05 20.64 -8.27
CA ASN A 462 20.67 20.25 -6.99
C ASN A 462 20.58 21.35 -5.91
N MET A 463 20.29 22.60 -6.27
CA MET A 463 20.12 23.71 -5.32
C MET A 463 18.68 23.83 -4.81
N ILE A 464 17.77 23.03 -5.36
CA ILE A 464 16.35 23.08 -5.01
C ILE A 464 16.07 21.99 -3.97
N ILE A 465 15.93 22.41 -2.71
CA ILE A 465 15.67 21.50 -1.59
C ILE A 465 14.19 21.63 -1.18
N PRO A 466 13.32 20.72 -1.62
CA PRO A 466 11.92 20.74 -1.23
C PRO A 466 11.76 20.19 0.19
N ILE A 467 11.44 21.05 1.15
CA ILE A 467 11.22 20.67 2.54
C ILE A 467 9.78 20.98 2.93
N ALA A 468 9.12 20.07 3.64
CA ALA A 468 7.80 20.31 4.19
C ALA A 468 7.91 21.29 5.35
N SER A 469 7.21 22.43 5.27
CA SER A 469 7.22 23.50 6.28
C SER A 469 6.08 23.40 7.29
N SER A 470 4.97 22.78 6.90
CA SER A 470 3.81 22.53 7.75
C SER A 470 3.13 21.24 7.31
N SER A 471 2.62 20.47 8.27
CA SER A 471 2.02 19.16 8.02
C SER A 471 0.85 18.89 8.95
N TYR A 472 -0.16 18.20 8.41
CA TYR A 472 -1.19 17.53 9.20
C TYR A 472 -1.09 16.02 9.02
N TYR A 473 -1.01 15.29 10.13
CA TYR A 473 -1.07 13.83 10.19
C TYR A 473 -2.35 13.42 10.91
N ILE A 474 -3.36 13.00 10.16
CA ILE A 474 -4.70 12.76 10.73
C ILE A 474 -4.85 11.28 11.12
N TRP A 475 -4.70 10.36 10.16
CA TRP A 475 -4.81 8.93 10.43
C TRP A 475 -4.03 8.10 9.42
N LYS A 476 -4.16 6.78 9.50
CA LYS A 476 -3.55 5.82 8.58
C LYS A 476 -3.77 6.22 7.11
N LYS A 477 -2.68 6.55 6.41
CA LYS A 477 -2.67 6.95 4.99
C LYS A 477 -3.50 8.20 4.70
N VAL A 478 -3.62 9.10 5.69
CA VAL A 478 -4.20 10.44 5.53
C VAL A 478 -3.34 11.51 6.18
N TYR A 479 -2.65 12.28 5.34
CA TYR A 479 -1.81 13.39 5.73
C TYR A 479 -1.63 14.38 4.58
N ILE A 480 -1.20 15.60 4.90
CA ILE A 480 -0.77 16.61 3.94
C ILE A 480 0.52 17.25 4.43
N ASN A 481 1.43 17.50 3.49
CA ASN A 481 2.64 18.28 3.72
C ASN A 481 2.64 19.49 2.77
N GLN A 482 2.78 20.69 3.32
CA GLN A 482 3.01 21.91 2.59
C GLN A 482 4.51 22.08 2.37
N ILE A 483 4.95 21.91 1.13
CA ILE A 483 6.34 21.95 0.71
C ILE A 483 6.61 23.33 0.13
N ASN A 484 7.57 24.04 0.72
CA ASN A 484 8.04 25.31 0.18
C ASN A 484 9.26 25.04 -0.69
N ILE A 485 9.21 25.47 -1.94
CA ILE A 485 10.30 25.33 -2.91
C ILE A 485 10.81 26.73 -3.22
N THR A 486 12.12 26.93 -3.13
CA THR A 486 12.77 28.16 -3.60
C THR A 486 13.69 27.80 -4.77
N TYR A 487 13.55 28.48 -5.90
CA TYR A 487 14.37 28.22 -7.09
C TYR A 487 14.71 29.50 -7.87
N PRO A 488 15.85 29.54 -8.59
CA PRO A 488 16.20 30.66 -9.48
C PRO A 488 15.39 30.57 -10.79
N GLU A 489 14.64 31.62 -11.11
CA GLU A 489 13.86 31.71 -12.35
C GLU A 489 14.74 32.17 -13.53
N VAL A 490 14.48 31.59 -14.72
CA VAL A 490 15.28 31.77 -15.95
C VAL A 490 15.33 33.23 -16.43
N GLU A 491 14.25 33.98 -16.21
CA GLU A 491 14.00 35.23 -16.92
C GLU A 491 14.58 36.46 -16.19
N TYR A 492 14.82 36.37 -14.87
CA TYR A 492 15.20 37.52 -14.05
C TYR A 492 16.29 37.26 -12.98
N TYR A 493 16.85 36.05 -12.86
CA TYR A 493 17.77 35.66 -11.77
C TYR A 493 17.21 35.89 -10.35
N ASN A 494 15.89 36.02 -10.20
CA ASN A 494 15.22 36.15 -8.92
C ASN A 494 14.94 34.78 -8.30
N LEU A 495 14.99 34.72 -6.96
CA LEU A 495 14.53 33.55 -6.21
C LEU A 495 13.00 33.56 -6.13
N VAL A 496 12.36 32.61 -6.80
CA VAL A 496 10.92 32.40 -6.73
C VAL A 496 10.60 31.38 -5.65
N LYS A 497 9.64 31.73 -4.79
CA LYS A 497 9.06 30.81 -3.80
C LYS A 497 7.74 30.27 -4.33
N GLN A 498 7.61 28.94 -4.36
CA GLN A 498 6.38 28.27 -4.74
C GLN A 498 5.97 27.26 -3.68
N ILE A 499 4.66 27.22 -3.39
CA ILE A 499 4.07 26.28 -2.45
C ILE A 499 3.54 25.07 -3.24
N TYR A 500 3.86 23.88 -2.74
CA TYR A 500 3.36 22.62 -3.27
C TYR A 500 2.75 21.78 -2.15
N TYR A 501 1.70 21.02 -2.45
CA TYR A 501 1.07 20.12 -1.49
C TYR A 501 1.30 18.65 -1.83
N HIS A 502 1.97 17.93 -0.95
CA HIS A 502 2.00 16.47 -0.99
C HIS A 502 0.81 15.93 -0.20
N ILE A 503 -0.26 15.62 -0.93
CA ILE A 503 -1.54 15.20 -0.37
C ILE A 503 -1.66 13.68 -0.42
N ARG A 504 -1.95 13.07 0.72
CA ARG A 504 -2.31 11.65 0.82
C ARG A 504 -3.66 11.53 1.50
N CYS A 505 -4.69 11.11 0.78
CA CYS A 505 -6.00 10.81 1.38
C CYS A 505 -6.53 9.45 0.88
N LYS A 506 -6.32 8.35 1.63
CA LYS A 506 -6.74 7.02 1.16
C LYS A 506 -8.25 6.98 0.88
N GLY A 507 -8.58 6.69 -0.37
CA GLY A 507 -9.97 6.53 -0.83
C GLY A 507 -10.58 7.79 -1.43
N ILE A 508 -9.90 8.94 -1.39
CA ILE A 508 -10.33 10.19 -2.02
C ILE A 508 -9.14 10.72 -2.85
N GLY A 509 -9.32 10.88 -4.16
CA GLY A 509 -8.28 11.47 -5.01
C GLY A 509 -8.02 12.94 -4.67
N GLY A 510 -6.80 13.45 -4.89
CA GLY A 510 -6.46 14.84 -4.58
C GLY A 510 -7.42 15.87 -5.20
N ASP A 511 -7.79 15.69 -6.48
CA ASP A 511 -8.80 16.54 -7.12
C ASP A 511 -10.17 16.46 -6.45
N ALA A 512 -10.60 15.27 -6.06
CA ALA A 512 -11.89 15.06 -5.40
C ALA A 512 -11.91 15.61 -3.97
N LEU A 513 -10.76 15.66 -3.30
CA LEU A 513 -10.63 16.28 -2.00
C LEU A 513 -10.99 17.77 -2.07
N VAL A 514 -10.44 18.48 -3.07
CA VAL A 514 -10.64 19.93 -3.22
C VAL A 514 -11.98 20.27 -3.90
N LYS A 515 -12.37 19.52 -4.94
CA LYS A 515 -13.55 19.82 -5.78
C LYS A 515 -14.83 19.10 -5.35
N GLY A 516 -14.69 18.06 -4.52
CA GLY A 516 -15.77 17.11 -4.24
C GLY A 516 -16.42 17.25 -2.88
N ILE A 517 -15.95 18.11 -1.97
CA ILE A 517 -16.57 18.26 -0.64
C ILE A 517 -18.01 18.84 -0.75
N VAL A 518 -18.98 18.27 -0.01
CA VAL A 518 -20.42 18.40 -0.34
C VAL A 518 -21.23 19.38 0.50
N PRO A 519 -20.97 19.68 1.79
CA PRO A 519 -21.85 20.61 2.52
C PRO A 519 -21.11 21.71 3.30
N ILE A 520 -20.20 22.45 2.63
CA ILE A 520 -19.70 23.78 3.04
C ILE A 520 -19.57 24.73 1.81
N LEU A 521 -19.74 24.22 0.58
CA LEU A 521 -19.33 24.89 -0.67
C LEU A 521 -20.46 25.62 -1.43
N GLU A 522 -21.27 26.42 -0.75
CA GLU A 522 -21.73 27.66 -1.43
C GLU A 522 -20.60 28.71 -1.48
N ILE A 523 -19.48 28.47 -0.79
CA ILE A 523 -18.37 29.43 -0.70
C ILE A 523 -17.15 28.92 -1.46
N HIS A 524 -17.06 29.38 -2.72
CA HIS A 524 -15.84 29.61 -3.51
C HIS A 524 -15.21 28.46 -4.31
N LYS A 525 -14.78 28.84 -5.52
CA LYS A 525 -13.87 28.09 -6.39
C LYS A 525 -12.47 28.16 -5.76
N GLN A 526 -11.89 26.98 -5.48
CA GLN A 526 -10.54 26.74 -4.92
C GLN A 526 -10.40 26.86 -3.40
N ILE A 527 -10.72 25.79 -2.67
CA ILE A 527 -10.35 25.64 -1.25
C ILE A 527 -8.86 25.25 -1.15
N ASP A 528 -8.11 25.92 -0.28
CA ASP A 528 -6.76 25.50 0.14
C ASP A 528 -6.82 24.08 0.75
N PRO A 529 -6.10 23.09 0.18
CA PRO A 529 -6.00 21.75 0.73
C PRO A 529 -5.66 21.70 2.23
N MET A 530 -4.83 22.60 2.76
CA MET A 530 -4.48 22.62 4.19
C MET A 530 -5.70 22.87 5.07
N LYS A 531 -6.61 23.77 4.65
CA LYS A 531 -7.85 24.05 5.39
C LYS A 531 -8.73 22.81 5.51
N ILE A 532 -8.74 21.96 4.47
CA ILE A 532 -9.50 20.71 4.50
C ILE A 532 -8.97 19.76 5.58
N TYR A 533 -7.65 19.65 5.71
CA TYR A 533 -7.03 18.82 6.76
C TYR A 533 -7.18 19.42 8.15
N GLU A 534 -7.17 20.75 8.27
CA GLU A 534 -7.49 21.44 9.51
C GLU A 534 -8.92 21.11 9.99
N LEU A 535 -9.91 21.12 9.10
CA LEU A 535 -11.28 20.70 9.42
C LEU A 535 -11.33 19.24 9.92
N MET A 536 -10.60 18.34 9.25
CA MET A 536 -10.51 16.94 9.70
C MET A 536 -9.82 16.81 11.06
N TYR A 537 -8.77 17.60 11.30
CA TYR A 537 -8.05 17.65 12.57
C TYR A 537 -8.93 18.17 13.71
N GLN A 538 -9.80 19.15 13.42
CA GLN A 538 -10.88 19.65 14.29
C GLN A 538 -12.05 18.65 14.42
N GLY A 539 -11.92 17.44 13.88
CA GLY A 539 -12.90 16.38 13.98
C GLY A 539 -14.14 16.55 13.09
N ILE A 540 -14.23 17.61 12.30
CA ILE A 540 -15.41 17.94 11.49
C ILE A 540 -15.71 16.81 10.49
N VAL A 541 -16.99 16.42 10.39
CA VAL A 541 -17.42 15.40 9.43
C VAL A 541 -17.43 16.01 8.04
N CYS A 542 -16.65 15.42 7.13
CA CYS A 542 -16.56 15.87 5.75
C CYS A 542 -17.17 14.82 4.81
N LEU A 543 -18.14 15.22 4.00
CA LEU A 543 -18.74 14.41 2.94
C LEU A 543 -18.10 14.80 1.60
N TYR A 544 -17.62 13.83 0.82
CA TYR A 544 -16.98 14.05 -0.47
C TYR A 544 -17.66 13.26 -1.57
N ASP A 545 -18.00 13.91 -2.67
CA ASP A 545 -18.27 13.26 -3.94
C ASP A 545 -16.96 13.01 -4.70
N VAL A 546 -16.56 11.73 -4.77
CA VAL A 546 -15.31 11.32 -5.38
C VAL A 546 -15.31 11.52 -6.90
N VAL A 547 -16.48 11.56 -7.55
CA VAL A 547 -16.60 11.68 -9.02
C VAL A 547 -16.32 13.12 -9.48
N LYS A 548 -16.61 14.13 -8.64
CA LYS A 548 -16.33 15.54 -8.92
C LYS A 548 -14.85 15.88 -9.10
N GLY A 549 -13.94 14.97 -8.75
CA GLY A 549 -12.51 15.06 -9.07
C GLY A 549 -12.16 14.83 -10.54
N GLY A 550 -13.15 14.62 -11.43
CA GLY A 550 -12.93 14.35 -12.86
C GLY A 550 -12.55 12.91 -13.17
N ARG A 551 -12.75 11.99 -12.21
CA ARG A 551 -12.50 10.55 -12.39
C ARG A 551 -13.82 9.83 -12.65
N ILE A 552 -13.82 8.95 -13.64
CA ILE A 552 -14.93 8.04 -13.89
C ILE A 552 -14.94 6.98 -12.78
N SER A 553 -16.11 6.69 -12.24
CA SER A 553 -16.30 5.67 -11.20
C SER A 553 -17.22 4.57 -11.70
N PHE A 554 -16.76 3.33 -11.60
CA PHE A 554 -17.55 2.15 -11.95
C PHE A 554 -17.99 1.38 -10.71
N GLN A 555 -19.22 0.89 -10.73
CA GLN A 555 -19.76 -0.05 -9.75
C GLN A 555 -19.86 -1.44 -10.39
N TYR A 556 -19.06 -2.37 -9.89
CA TYR A 556 -19.18 -3.79 -10.21
C TYR A 556 -20.20 -4.40 -9.27
N LYS A 557 -21.32 -4.88 -9.81
CA LYS A 557 -22.38 -5.55 -9.06
C LYS A 557 -22.11 -7.06 -8.97
N ASN A 558 -22.80 -7.71 -8.04
CA ASN A 558 -22.63 -9.16 -7.81
C ASN A 558 -23.11 -10.01 -8.99
N ASP A 559 -23.95 -9.45 -9.86
CA ASP A 559 -24.46 -10.05 -11.09
C ASP A 559 -23.53 -9.84 -12.30
N LEU A 560 -22.30 -9.35 -12.07
CA LEU A 560 -21.30 -8.98 -13.08
C LEU A 560 -21.66 -7.77 -13.95
N THR A 561 -22.79 -7.09 -13.68
CA THR A 561 -23.09 -5.83 -14.36
C THR A 561 -22.16 -4.73 -13.87
N VAL A 562 -21.80 -3.83 -14.79
CA VAL A 562 -21.01 -2.64 -14.48
C VAL A 562 -21.84 -1.42 -14.76
N CYS A 563 -22.02 -0.58 -13.75
CA CYS A 563 -22.76 0.67 -13.88
C CYS A 563 -21.80 1.84 -13.65
N THR A 564 -21.96 2.91 -14.43
CA THR A 564 -21.20 4.15 -14.20
C THR A 564 -21.90 4.97 -13.13
N ARG A 565 -21.16 5.41 -12.11
CA ARG A 565 -21.67 6.26 -11.04
C ARG A 565 -21.53 7.74 -11.41
N ASN A 566 -22.63 8.49 -11.34
CA ASN A 566 -22.59 9.94 -11.50
C ASN A 566 -22.10 10.64 -10.21
N ASN A 567 -22.49 10.10 -9.06
CA ASN A 567 -22.03 10.56 -7.75
C ASN A 567 -21.45 9.37 -6.98
N TYR A 568 -20.38 9.57 -6.22
CA TYR A 568 -19.87 8.56 -5.30
C TYR A 568 -19.40 9.19 -4.01
N TYR A 569 -20.30 9.18 -3.03
CA TYR A 569 -20.05 9.86 -1.77
C TYR A 569 -19.20 9.03 -0.79
N ARG A 570 -18.29 9.72 -0.10
CA ARG A 570 -17.50 9.20 1.02
C ARG A 570 -17.55 10.15 2.19
N ILE A 571 -17.88 9.61 3.36
CA ILE A 571 -17.87 10.35 4.62
C ILE A 571 -16.56 10.08 5.34
N MET A 572 -15.84 11.15 5.63
CA MET A 572 -14.65 11.15 6.48
C MET A 572 -15.06 11.74 7.82
N HIS A 573 -14.84 10.98 8.89
CA HIS A 573 -15.08 11.43 10.26
C HIS A 573 -14.12 10.72 11.19
N TYR A 574 -13.77 11.40 12.27
CA TYR A 574 -13.08 10.81 13.40
C TYR A 574 -14.11 10.14 14.33
N ASP A 575 -13.89 8.88 14.68
CA ASP A 575 -14.77 8.10 15.57
C ASP A 575 -14.04 7.80 16.88
N GLN A 576 -14.18 8.70 17.86
CA GLN A 576 -13.58 8.56 19.18
C GLN A 576 -14.00 7.28 19.91
N ASN A 577 -15.21 6.77 19.63
CA ASN A 577 -15.73 5.57 20.30
C ASN A 577 -15.03 4.28 19.88
N LYS A 578 -14.26 4.29 18.78
CA LYS A 578 -13.38 3.17 18.40
C LYS A 578 -12.06 3.12 19.18
N ILE A 579 -11.76 4.15 19.96
CA ILE A 579 -10.53 4.30 20.76
C ILE A 579 -10.79 4.04 22.26
N ARG A 580 -12.03 3.69 22.66
CA ARG A 580 -12.35 3.38 24.07
C ARG A 580 -11.56 2.21 24.68
N TYR A 581 -10.76 1.52 23.87
CA TYR A 581 -9.66 0.70 24.37
C TYR A 581 -8.35 1.48 24.16
N HIS A 582 -7.84 2.10 25.23
CA HIS A 582 -6.47 2.64 25.37
C HIS A 582 -6.20 4.12 24.98
N ILE A 583 -7.03 5.07 25.44
CA ILE A 583 -6.51 6.42 25.75
C ILE A 583 -6.14 6.41 27.24
N ARG A 584 -4.84 6.35 27.57
CA ARG A 584 -4.35 6.58 28.94
C ARG A 584 -4.60 8.04 29.31
N LYS A 585 -5.13 8.28 30.52
CA LYS A 585 -5.49 9.61 31.03
C LYS A 585 -4.29 10.46 31.48
N ASP A 586 -3.06 9.93 31.37
CA ASP A 586 -1.97 10.35 32.26
C ASP A 586 -0.79 11.02 31.53
N ARG A 587 -1.01 11.66 30.37
CA ARG A 587 0.05 12.43 29.68
C ARG A 587 -0.36 13.88 29.48
N THR A 588 -0.10 14.69 30.50
CA THR A 588 0.21 16.11 30.33
C THR A 588 1.40 16.21 29.37
N ILE A 589 1.16 16.90 28.26
CA ILE A 589 2.10 17.15 27.16
C ILE A 589 3.30 17.94 27.72
N ILE A 590 4.51 17.49 27.43
CA ILE A 590 5.72 18.31 27.46
C ILE A 590 6.10 18.53 26.01
N GLU A 591 5.98 19.79 25.55
CA GLU A 591 6.72 20.49 24.49
C GLU A 591 5.81 21.61 23.93
N ASP A 592 6.27 22.85 24.08
CA ASP A 592 5.57 24.06 23.65
C ASP A 592 5.22 23.99 22.15
N ASN A 593 3.98 24.35 21.80
CA ASN A 593 3.36 24.35 20.45
C ASN A 593 2.65 23.07 19.96
N VAL A 594 2.34 22.11 20.84
CA VAL A 594 1.50 20.94 20.51
C VAL A 594 0.08 21.09 21.09
N TYR A 595 -0.94 21.12 20.23
CA TYR A 595 -2.35 21.12 20.66
C TYR A 595 -2.93 19.69 20.61
N ILE A 596 -3.55 19.21 21.69
CA ILE A 596 -4.42 18.03 21.70
C ILE A 596 -5.87 18.53 21.77
N MET A 597 -6.70 18.09 20.85
CA MET A 597 -8.09 18.53 20.76
C MET A 597 -8.94 17.99 21.92
N ASN A 598 -9.63 18.89 22.61
CA ASN A 598 -10.69 18.61 23.59
C ASN A 598 -12.06 18.66 22.88
N THR A 599 -12.94 17.68 23.07
CA THR A 599 -14.20 17.55 22.28
C THR A 599 -15.43 17.32 23.16
N ASP A 600 -16.12 18.39 23.54
CA ASP A 600 -17.35 18.32 24.35
C ASP A 600 -18.65 18.05 23.56
N ASN A 601 -18.60 17.67 22.27
CA ASN A 601 -19.83 17.60 21.43
C ASN A 601 -20.00 16.29 20.62
N GLN A 602 -19.83 15.14 21.27
CA GLN A 602 -19.95 13.81 20.63
C GLN A 602 -21.34 13.52 20.04
N GLU A 603 -22.41 14.05 20.64
CA GLU A 603 -23.79 13.77 20.22
C GLU A 603 -24.18 14.51 18.93
N LEU A 604 -23.79 15.78 18.81
CA LEU A 604 -23.94 16.56 17.58
C LEU A 604 -23.22 15.90 16.40
N MET A 605 -21.99 15.43 16.62
CA MET A 605 -21.18 14.75 15.60
C MET A 605 -21.79 13.42 15.14
N LYS A 606 -22.42 12.68 16.07
CA LYS A 606 -23.15 11.45 15.76
C LYS A 606 -24.39 11.74 14.92
N ARG A 607 -25.13 12.81 15.23
CA ARG A 607 -26.31 13.26 14.45
C ARG A 607 -25.92 13.69 13.04
N LEU A 608 -24.93 14.57 12.90
CA LEU A 608 -24.43 15.04 11.59
C LEU A 608 -23.93 13.88 10.72
N LYS A 609 -23.22 12.91 11.30
CA LYS A 609 -22.81 11.69 10.59
C LYS A 609 -24.02 10.89 10.07
N ASN A 610 -25.05 10.71 10.89
CA ASN A 610 -26.25 9.97 10.47
C ASN A 610 -26.99 10.70 9.35
N ASP A 611 -27.10 12.03 9.44
CA ASP A 611 -27.72 12.87 8.42
C ASP A 611 -26.94 12.80 7.10
N MET A 612 -25.61 12.85 7.14
CA MET A 612 -24.76 12.68 5.96
C MET A 612 -24.83 11.26 5.37
N VAL A 613 -24.94 10.21 6.20
CA VAL A 613 -25.15 8.83 5.73
C VAL A 613 -26.49 8.71 5.02
N LYS A 614 -27.54 9.34 5.56
CA LYS A 614 -28.87 9.39 4.94
C LYS A 614 -28.79 10.12 3.59
N TYR A 615 -28.23 11.34 3.57
CA TYR A 615 -28.02 12.11 2.35
C TYR A 615 -27.23 11.33 1.29
N SER A 616 -26.14 10.67 1.69
CA SER A 616 -25.33 9.85 0.79
C SER A 616 -26.14 8.70 0.18
N LYS A 617 -27.01 8.04 0.95
CA LYS A 617 -27.85 6.95 0.43
C LYS A 617 -28.92 7.45 -0.53
N GLU A 618 -29.54 8.59 -0.21
CA GLU A 618 -30.63 9.18 -1.00
C GLU A 618 -30.13 9.79 -2.33
N ASN A 619 -28.91 10.33 -2.35
CA ASN A 619 -28.38 11.07 -3.50
C ASN A 619 -27.37 10.29 -4.36
N THR A 620 -27.06 9.04 -3.99
CA THR A 620 -26.25 8.17 -4.87
C THR A 620 -27.14 7.67 -6.01
N GLN A 621 -27.13 8.38 -7.14
CA GLN A 621 -27.83 7.99 -8.36
C GLN A 621 -26.92 7.17 -9.30
N ASP A 622 -27.36 5.95 -9.61
CA ASP A 622 -26.88 5.14 -10.72
C ASP A 622 -27.66 5.56 -11.98
N GLN A 623 -27.09 6.40 -12.85
CA GLN A 623 -27.87 7.00 -13.94
C GLN A 623 -27.26 6.91 -15.34
N ARG A 624 -26.23 6.09 -15.54
CA ARG A 624 -25.74 5.80 -16.89
C ARG A 624 -25.59 4.30 -17.05
N GLU A 625 -26.54 3.73 -17.79
CA GLU A 625 -26.57 2.39 -18.40
C GLU A 625 -25.74 1.34 -17.65
N CYS A 626 -26.44 0.44 -16.93
CA CYS A 626 -25.80 -0.77 -16.47
C CYS A 626 -25.57 -1.67 -17.68
N ILE A 627 -24.31 -1.78 -18.10
CA ILE A 627 -23.93 -2.65 -19.20
C ILE A 627 -23.62 -4.01 -18.59
N ASN A 628 -24.21 -5.06 -19.15
CA ASN A 628 -23.79 -6.41 -18.85
C ASN A 628 -22.42 -6.62 -19.53
N GLN A 629 -21.39 -7.05 -18.79
CA GLN A 629 -20.06 -7.26 -19.36
C GLN A 629 -20.05 -8.24 -20.56
N ASN A 630 -21.15 -8.99 -20.76
CA ASN A 630 -21.32 -9.99 -21.79
C ASN A 630 -22.15 -9.49 -23.00
N THR A 631 -22.30 -8.18 -23.20
CA THR A 631 -22.93 -7.60 -24.41
C THR A 631 -21.94 -7.42 -25.58
N PHE A 632 -20.73 -7.95 -25.44
CA PHE A 632 -19.73 -8.06 -26.51
C PHE A 632 -19.53 -9.51 -26.93
#